data_AF-A0A7X9PYR9-F1
#
_entry.id   AF-A0A7X9PYR9-F1
#
_cell.length_a   1.000
_cell.length_b   1.000
_cell.length_c   1.000
_cell.angle_alpha   90.00
_cell.angle_beta   90.00
_cell.angle_gamma   90.00
#
_symmetry.space_group_name_H-M   'P 1'
#
loop_
_entity.id
_entity.type
_entity.pdbx_description
1 polymer ?
#
loop_
_entity_poly.entity_id
_entity_poly.type
_entity_poly.pdbx_seq_one_letter_code
_entity_poly.pdbx_strand_id
1 'polypeptide(L)'
;MKAKAREIADSPLEWLDGTGEYSDIILSSRVRLARNLKGHAFPWRAGKEELESCAEKVGSIIRSEDFLRSFRLFEIDALEPLAKGVLIEKHLISPALAKG
;
A
#
# COMPACT_ATOMS: atom_id res chain seq x y z
N MET A 1 3.56 -16.68 0.36
CA MET A 1 4.53 -16.55 1.47
C MET A 1 4.27 -15.23 2.18
N LYS A 2 4.18 -15.20 3.51
CA LYS A 2 4.05 -13.94 4.26
C LYS A 2 5.35 -13.15 4.12
N ALA A 3 5.27 -11.92 3.65
CA ALA A 3 6.44 -11.05 3.54
C ALA A 3 6.96 -10.74 4.94
N LYS A 4 8.25 -10.96 5.18
CA LYS A 4 8.89 -10.69 6.47
C LYS A 4 9.22 -9.21 6.59
N ALA A 5 9.20 -8.67 7.80
CA ALA A 5 9.53 -7.26 8.05
C ALA A 5 10.88 -6.85 7.46
N ARG A 6 11.89 -7.72 7.56
CA ARG A 6 13.23 -7.49 7.00
C ARG A 6 13.22 -7.35 5.48
N GLU A 7 12.44 -8.16 4.78
CA GLU A 7 12.32 -8.08 3.33
C GLU A 7 11.73 -6.74 2.88
N ILE A 8 10.70 -6.25 3.61
CA ILE A 8 10.11 -4.94 3.36
C ILE A 8 11.10 -3.82 3.70
N ALA A 9 11.87 -3.97 4.79
CA ALA A 9 12.88 -3.01 5.23
C ALA A 9 14.05 -2.90 4.24
N ASP A 10 14.48 -4.01 3.64
CA ASP A 10 15.59 -4.05 2.70
C ASP A 10 15.17 -3.59 1.28
N SER A 11 13.87 -3.47 0.99
CA SER A 11 13.39 -2.96 -0.30
C SER A 11 13.81 -1.49 -0.52
N PRO A 12 14.44 -1.15 -1.66
CA PRO A 12 14.83 0.21 -1.97
C PRO A 12 13.60 1.11 -2.12
N LEU A 13 13.74 2.37 -1.73
CA LEU A 13 12.74 3.43 -1.93
C LEU A 13 13.36 4.47 -2.86
N GLU A 14 13.17 4.31 -4.17
CA GLU A 14 13.80 5.17 -5.18
C GLU A 14 13.51 6.66 -4.95
N TRP A 15 12.32 7.01 -4.46
CA TRP A 15 11.95 8.40 -4.16
C TRP A 15 12.70 9.04 -2.98
N LEU A 16 13.53 8.28 -2.25
CA LEU A 16 14.39 8.75 -1.16
C LEU A 16 15.87 8.75 -1.54
N ASP A 17 16.21 8.58 -2.82
CA ASP A 17 17.60 8.51 -3.29
C ASP A 17 18.34 9.87 -3.27
N GLY A 18 17.63 10.97 -3.03
CA GLY A 18 18.21 12.31 -2.90
C GLY A 18 18.69 12.92 -4.23
N THR A 19 18.20 12.44 -5.37
CA THR A 19 18.66 12.89 -6.71
C THR A 19 17.84 14.05 -7.31
N GLY A 20 16.81 14.54 -6.61
CA GLY A 20 15.94 15.61 -7.08
C GLY A 20 16.57 17.00 -7.12
N GLU A 21 15.99 17.92 -7.91
CA GLU A 21 16.48 19.29 -8.14
C GLU A 21 16.73 20.11 -6.84
N TYR A 22 15.95 19.85 -5.79
CA TYR A 22 16.01 20.55 -4.51
C TYR A 22 16.24 19.59 -3.33
N SER A 23 17.00 18.51 -3.55
CA SER A 23 17.20 17.45 -2.54
C SER A 23 18.03 17.89 -1.32
N ASP A 24 18.65 19.07 -1.37
CA ASP A 24 19.33 19.72 -0.26
C ASP A 24 18.35 20.19 0.84
N ILE A 25 17.08 20.42 0.49
CA ILE A 25 16.03 20.89 1.41
C ILE A 25 14.82 19.94 1.41
N ILE A 26 14.36 19.51 0.22
CA ILE A 26 13.16 18.71 0.05
C ILE A 26 13.52 17.23 0.13
N LEU A 27 13.13 16.58 1.22
CA LEU A 27 13.34 15.13 1.40
C LEU A 27 12.47 14.30 0.43
N SER A 28 11.24 14.73 0.17
CA SER A 28 10.31 14.04 -0.73
C SER A 28 9.06 14.85 -1.06
N SER A 29 8.39 14.44 -2.15
CA SER A 29 7.06 14.93 -2.53
C SER A 29 6.10 13.75 -2.70
N ARG A 30 4.86 13.89 -2.21
CA ARG A 30 3.87 12.81 -2.23
C ARG A 30 2.49 13.29 -2.67
N VAL A 31 1.89 12.61 -3.64
CA VAL A 31 0.52 12.84 -4.12
C VAL A 31 -0.35 11.63 -3.80
N ARG A 32 -1.57 11.84 -3.29
CA ARG A 32 -2.52 10.76 -2.97
C ARG A 32 -3.89 11.03 -3.59
N LEU A 33 -4.41 10.06 -4.34
CA LEU A 33 -5.75 10.11 -4.91
C LEU A 33 -6.68 9.16 -4.13
N ALA A 34 -7.69 9.70 -3.46
CA ALA A 34 -8.72 8.91 -2.78
C ALA A 34 -9.94 8.74 -3.69
N ARG A 35 -10.41 7.49 -3.88
CA ARG A 35 -11.56 7.12 -4.71
C ARG A 35 -12.39 6.04 -4.01
N ASN A 36 -13.68 5.99 -4.31
CA ASN A 36 -14.58 4.91 -3.88
C ASN A 36 -15.13 4.19 -5.12
N LEU A 37 -15.43 2.90 -5.01
CA LEU A 37 -15.98 2.10 -6.10
C LEU A 37 -17.49 2.29 -6.19
N LYS A 38 -18.00 2.56 -7.40
CA LYS A 38 -19.45 2.66 -7.65
C LYS A 38 -20.12 1.31 -7.34
N GLY A 39 -21.28 1.36 -6.68
CA GLY A 39 -22.07 0.18 -6.36
C GLY A 39 -21.66 -0.52 -5.07
N HIS A 40 -20.73 0.07 -4.29
CA HIS A 40 -20.31 -0.42 -2.99
C HIS A 40 -20.61 0.62 -1.90
N ALA A 41 -20.90 0.15 -0.69
CA ALA A 41 -21.00 0.99 0.49
C ALA A 41 -19.64 1.64 0.81
N PHE A 42 -19.69 2.79 1.48
CA PHE A 42 -18.48 3.41 2.00
C PHE A 42 -17.80 2.53 3.05
N PRO A 43 -16.46 2.58 3.22
CA PRO A 43 -15.73 1.64 4.09
C PRO A 43 -16.21 1.55 5.53
N TRP A 44 -16.73 2.64 6.11
CA TRP A 44 -17.24 2.65 7.49
C TRP A 44 -18.64 2.03 7.66
N ARG A 45 -19.33 1.71 6.56
CA ARG A 45 -20.63 1.00 6.55
C ARG A 45 -20.57 -0.36 5.87
N ALA A 46 -19.56 -0.62 5.05
CA ALA A 46 -19.40 -1.87 4.34
C ALA A 46 -19.14 -3.01 5.33
N GLY A 47 -19.76 -4.17 5.07
CA GLY A 47 -19.47 -5.40 5.79
C GLY A 47 -18.13 -6.02 5.37
N LYS A 48 -17.66 -7.01 6.11
CA LYS A 48 -16.39 -7.70 5.82
C LYS A 48 -16.37 -8.29 4.42
N GLU A 49 -17.45 -8.97 4.01
CA GLU A 49 -17.56 -9.63 2.71
C GLU A 49 -17.52 -8.61 1.55
N GLU A 50 -18.09 -7.43 1.75
CA GLU A 50 -18.06 -6.37 0.75
C GLU A 50 -16.67 -5.73 0.62
N LEU A 51 -15.97 -5.54 1.74
CA LEU A 51 -14.59 -5.07 1.77
C LEU A 51 -13.65 -6.07 1.09
N GLU A 52 -13.79 -7.37 1.38
CA GLU A 52 -13.04 -8.44 0.73
C GLU A 52 -13.32 -8.51 -0.77
N SER A 53 -14.59 -8.39 -1.17
CA SER A 53 -14.99 -8.33 -2.59
C SER A 53 -14.36 -7.13 -3.32
N CYS A 54 -14.35 -5.95 -2.68
CA CYS A 54 -13.66 -4.78 -3.22
C CYS A 54 -12.16 -5.02 -3.37
N ALA A 55 -11.52 -5.61 -2.35
CA ALA A 55 -10.09 -5.90 -2.35
C ALA A 55 -9.72 -6.88 -3.47
N GLU A 56 -10.48 -7.96 -3.65
CA GLU A 56 -10.21 -8.96 -4.69
C GLU A 56 -10.48 -8.42 -6.09
N LYS A 57 -11.53 -7.61 -6.26
CA LYS A 57 -11.80 -6.93 -7.54
C LYS A 57 -10.67 -6.01 -7.96
N VAL A 58 -10.13 -5.22 -7.04
CA VAL A 58 -8.99 -4.34 -7.34
C VAL A 58 -7.71 -5.16 -7.54
N GLY A 59 -7.48 -6.16 -6.70
CA GLY A 59 -6.30 -7.03 -6.77
C GLY A 59 -6.23 -7.83 -8.08
N SER A 60 -7.34 -8.40 -8.54
CA SER A 60 -7.42 -9.12 -9.82
C SER A 60 -7.10 -8.23 -11.02
N ILE A 61 -7.63 -7.00 -11.06
CA ILE A 61 -7.32 -6.03 -12.12
C ILE A 61 -5.84 -5.66 -12.10
N ILE A 62 -5.26 -5.35 -10.94
CA ILE A 62 -3.82 -5.03 -10.83
C ILE A 62 -2.96 -6.19 -11.36
N ARG A 63 -3.34 -7.44 -11.07
CA ARG A 63 -2.62 -8.62 -11.55
C ARG A 63 -2.78 -8.87 -13.06
N SER A 64 -3.86 -8.43 -13.68
CA SER A 64 -4.09 -8.60 -15.12
C SER A 64 -3.45 -7.51 -15.98
N GLU A 65 -3.12 -6.36 -15.40
CA GLU A 65 -2.55 -5.22 -16.13
C GLU A 65 -1.03 -5.39 -16.33
N ASP A 66 -0.61 -5.52 -17.59
CA ASP A 66 0.79 -5.77 -17.95
C ASP A 66 1.75 -4.68 -17.49
N PHE A 67 1.29 -3.42 -17.51
CA PHE A 67 2.06 -2.27 -17.02
C PHE A 67 2.31 -2.32 -15.50
N LEU A 68 1.47 -3.05 -14.75
CA LEU A 68 1.57 -3.21 -13.31
C LEU A 68 2.19 -4.56 -12.89
N ARG A 69 2.81 -5.30 -13.82
CA ARG A 69 3.41 -6.61 -13.51
C ARG A 69 4.57 -6.55 -12.51
N SER A 70 5.24 -5.41 -12.36
CA SER A 70 6.35 -5.23 -11.41
C SER A 70 5.91 -4.90 -9.99
N PHE A 71 4.60 -4.94 -9.68
CA PHE A 71 4.08 -4.61 -8.35
C PHE A 71 3.96 -5.83 -7.46
N ARG A 72 4.07 -5.58 -6.15
CA ARG A 72 3.82 -6.58 -5.11
C ARG A 72 2.57 -6.20 -4.33
N LEU A 73 1.63 -7.14 -4.23
CA LEU A 73 0.42 -6.98 -3.42
C LEU A 73 0.66 -7.56 -2.02
N PHE A 74 0.33 -6.79 -0.99
CA PHE A 74 0.36 -7.24 0.40
C PHE A 74 -1.05 -7.24 0.98
N GLU A 75 -1.50 -8.40 1.44
CA GLU A 75 -2.71 -8.50 2.24
C GLU A 75 -2.38 -8.09 3.68
N ILE A 76 -2.92 -6.94 4.10
CA ILE A 76 -2.55 -6.32 5.39
C ILE A 76 -2.86 -7.24 6.56
N ASP A 77 -4.00 -7.94 6.54
CA ASP A 77 -4.41 -8.83 7.64
C ASP A 77 -3.52 -10.08 7.77
N ALA A 78 -2.82 -10.45 6.69
CA ALA A 78 -1.87 -11.55 6.70
C ALA A 78 -0.47 -11.15 7.21
N LEU A 79 -0.18 -9.84 7.34
CA LEU A 79 1.12 -9.32 7.78
C LEU A 79 1.28 -9.36 9.30
N GLU A 80 2.50 -9.67 9.74
CA GLU A 80 2.88 -9.55 11.14
C GLU A 80 2.91 -8.07 11.60
N PRO A 81 2.66 -7.77 12.88
CA PRO A 81 2.66 -6.40 13.39
C PRO A 81 3.93 -5.61 13.07
N LEU A 82 5.10 -6.26 13.13
CA LEU A 82 6.38 -5.61 12.79
C LEU A 82 6.45 -5.23 11.30
N ALA A 83 5.96 -6.09 10.41
CA ALA A 83 5.91 -5.80 8.97
C ALA A 83 4.97 -4.62 8.67
N LYS A 84 3.81 -4.56 9.34
CA LYS A 84 2.91 -3.39 9.27
C LYS A 84 3.61 -2.12 9.76
N GLY A 85 4.35 -2.21 10.86
CA GLY A 85 5.15 -1.09 11.39
C GLY A 85 6.18 -0.57 10.39
N VAL A 86 6.96 -1.46 9.78
CA VAL A 86 7.94 -1.06 8.74
C VAL A 86 7.28 -0.32 7.57
N LEU A 87 6.09 -0.75 7.12
CA LEU A 87 5.36 -0.06 6.05
C LEU A 87 4.90 1.35 6.45
N ILE A 88 4.56 1.57 7.73
CA ILE A 88 4.18 2.90 8.26
C ILE A 88 5.41 3.81 8.30
N GLU A 89 6.52 3.34 8.88
CA GLU A 89 7.77 4.10 9.01
C GLU A 89 8.35 4.46 7.64
N LYS A 90 8.20 3.57 6.65
CA LYS A 90 8.55 3.84 5.25
C LYS A 90 7.54 4.74 4.51
N HIS A 91 6.50 5.22 5.18
CA HIS A 91 5.43 6.05 4.62
C HIS A 91 4.67 5.45 3.43
N LEU A 92 4.68 4.10 3.31
CA LEU A 92 4.02 3.35 2.23
C LEU A 92 2.52 3.13 2.50
N ILE A 93 2.12 3.01 3.77
CA ILE A 93 0.72 2.90 4.19
C ILE A 93 0.39 3.90 5.30
N SER A 94 -0.91 4.17 5.50
CA SER A 94 -1.36 4.99 6.63
C SER A 94 -1.46 4.17 7.93
N PRO A 95 -1.32 4.80 9.11
CA PRO A 95 -1.58 4.13 10.39
C PRO A 95 -2.99 3.56 10.50
N ALA A 96 -3.97 4.19 9.85
CA ALA A 96 -5.35 3.70 9.81
C ALA A 96 -5.46 2.36 9.07
N LEU A 97 -4.77 2.19 7.94
CA LEU A 97 -4.82 0.94 7.17
C LEU A 97 -4.18 -0.22 7.94
N ALA A 98 -3.12 0.04 8.71
CA ALA A 98 -2.46 -1.00 9.49
C ALA A 98 -3.30 -1.55 10.64
N LYS A 99 -4.25 -0.74 11.14
CA LYS A 99 -5.08 -1.08 12.30
C LYS A 99 -6.22 -2.04 11.98
N GLY A 100 -6.61 -2.18 10.71
CA GLY A 100 -7.63 -3.13 10.24
C GLY A 100 -8.94 -3.01 11.01
#